data_AF-A0A7W0JNX2-F1
#
_entry.id   AF-A0A7W0JNX2-F1
#
_cell.length_a   1.000
_cell.length_b   1.000
_cell.length_c   1.000
_cell.angle_alpha   90.00
_cell.angle_beta   90.00
_cell.angle_gamma   90.00
#
_symmetry.space_group_name_H-M   'P 1'
#
loop_
_entity.id
_entity.type
_entity.pdbx_description
1 polymer ?
#
loop_
_entity_poly.entity_id
_entity_poly.type
_entity_poly.pdbx_seq_one_letter_code
_entity_poly.pdbx_strand_id
1 'polypeptide(L)' 'MLRVLHVTEAPGWGIFSLLKEFTREQLERGHAVHLLAPPAMRRLDGVTHHDWAIR' A
#
# COMPACT_ATOMS: atom_id res chain seq x y z
N MET A 1 2.67 11.31 -14.54
CA MET A 1 3.29 10.34 -13.61
C MET A 1 3.28 10.95 -12.21
N LEU A 2 2.71 10.25 -11.22
CA LEU A 2 2.62 10.72 -9.83
C LEU A 2 3.40 9.80 -8.89
N ARG A 3 3.75 10.34 -7.71
CA ARG A 3 4.24 9.58 -6.56
C ARG A 3 3.14 9.53 -5.52
N VAL A 4 2.68 8.34 -5.16
CA VAL A 4 1.54 8.13 -4.25
C VAL A 4 2.04 7.46 -2.98
N LEU A 5 1.62 7.96 -1.82
CA LEU A 5 1.86 7.33 -0.53
C LEU A 5 0.52 6.93 0.09
N HIS A 6 0.29 5.62 0.20
CA HIS A 6 -0.80 5.10 1.02
C HIS A 6 -0.30 4.95 2.46
N VAL A 7 -1.09 5.43 3.42
CA VAL A 7 -0.82 5.24 4.85
C VAL A 7 -1.98 4.46 5.43
N THR A 8 -1.69 3.32 6.05
CA THR A 8 -2.75 2.45 6.57
C THR A 8 -2.31 1.65 7.77
N GLU A 9 -3.28 1.39 8.64
CA GLU A 9 -3.27 0.34 9.64
C GLU A 9 -4.46 -0.56 9.27
N ALA A 10 -4.28 -1.52 8.37
CA ALA A 10 -5.39 -2.36 7.90
C ALA A 10 -5.36 -3.73 8.59
N PRO A 11 -6.06 -3.92 9.73
CA PRO A 11 -6.14 -5.21 10.41
C PRO A 11 -7.13 -6.20 9.74
N GLY A 12 -7.84 -5.80 8.67
CA GLY A 12 -8.95 -6.56 8.10
C GLY A 12 -8.85 -6.84 6.60
N TRP A 13 -9.36 -8.01 6.19
CA TRP A 13 -9.33 -8.52 4.81
C TRP A 13 -10.06 -7.63 3.78
N GLY A 14 -11.12 -6.93 4.18
CA GLY A 14 -11.91 -6.09 3.28
C GLY A 14 -11.15 -4.85 2.80
N ILE A 15 -10.58 -4.09 3.73
CA ILE A 15 -9.78 -2.88 3.42
C ILE A 15 -8.52 -3.26 2.65
N PHE A 16 -7.90 -4.41 2.98
CA PHE A 16 -6.74 -4.91 2.24
C PHE A 16 -7.05 -5.19 0.77
N SER A 17 -8.21 -5.79 0.47
CA SER A 17 -8.62 -6.07 -0.91
C SER A 17 -8.81 -4.78 -1.72
N LEU A 18 -9.41 -3.75 -1.11
CA LEU A 18 -9.59 -2.46 -1.75
C LEU A 18 -8.26 -1.75 -2.02
N LEU A 19 -7.36 -1.75 -1.02
CA LEU A 19 -6.02 -1.20 -1.16
C LEU A 19 -5.24 -1.91 -2.28
N LYS A 20 -5.31 -3.23 -2.34
CA LYS A 20 -4.65 -4.03 -3.38
C LYS A 20 -5.13 -3.63 -4.76
N GLU A 21 -6.45 -3.54 -4.96
CA GLU A 21 -7.02 -3.20 -6.26
C GLU A 21 -6.67 -1.77 -6.68
N PHE A 22 -6.81 -0.81 -5.77
CA PHE A 22 -6.50 0.59 -6.05
C PHE A 22 -5.01 0.80 -6.35
N THR A 23 -4.14 0.08 -5.64
CA THR A 23 -2.70 0.05 -5.89
C THR A 23 -2.41 -0.51 -7.28
N ARG A 24 -3.04 -1.62 -7.68
CA ARG A 24 -2.87 -2.24 -8.99
C ARG A 24 -3.18 -1.23 -10.11
N GLU A 25 -4.32 -0.55 -10.05
CA GLU A 25 -4.71 0.45 -11.05
C GLU A 25 -3.71 1.61 -11.15
N GLN A 26 -3.15 2.06 -10.02
CA GLN A 26 -2.15 3.14 -10.01
C GLN A 26 -0.83 2.71 -10.64
N LEU A 27 -0.39 1.47 -10.39
CA LEU A 27 0.79 0.89 -11.02
C LEU A 27 0.61 0.74 -12.53
N GLU A 28 -0.55 0.25 -12.97
CA GLU A 28 -0.91 0.12 -14.39
C GLU A 28 -0.92 1.47 -15.13
N ARG A 29 -1.26 2.56 -14.43
CA ARG A 29 -1.17 3.94 -14.93
C ARG A 29 0.25 4.52 -14.87
N GLY A 30 1.25 3.73 -14.49
CA GLY A 30 2.65 4.12 -14.41
C GLY A 30 2.96 5.08 -13.26
N HIS A 31 2.21 5.02 -12.15
CA HIS A 31 2.54 5.79 -10.94
C HIS A 31 3.55 5.03 -10.07
N ALA A 32 4.40 5.78 -9.37
CA ALA A 32 5.26 5.20 -8.34
C ALA A 32 4.47 5.15 -7.02
N VAL A 33 4.14 3.94 -6.57
CA VAL A 33 3.32 3.72 -5.38
C VAL A 33 4.20 3.29 -4.20
N HIS A 34 4.01 3.98 -3.08
CA HIS A 34 4.59 3.67 -1.78
C HIS A 34 3.48 3.30 -0.80
N LEU A 35 3.77 2.38 0.12
CA LEU A 35 2.87 2.00 1.21
C LEU A 35 3.59 2.13 2.55
N LEU A 36 3.03 2.93 3.45
CA LEU A 36 3.44 3.05 4.86
C LEU A 36 2.46 2.25 5.73
N ALA A 37 2.92 1.11 6.25
CA ALA A 37 2.10 0.16 7.00
C ALA A 37 2.85 -0.48 8.20
N PRO A 38 2.15 -1.09 9.17
CA PRO A 38 2.79 -1.91 10.20
C PRO A 38 3.53 -3.11 9.60
N PRO A 39 4.62 -3.60 10.22
CA PRO A 39 5.44 -4.71 9.70
C PRO A 39 4.67 -6.02 9.46
N ALA A 40 3.57 -6.23 10.17
CA ALA A 40 2.74 -7.43 10.06
C ALA A 40 1.86 -7.45 8.80
N MET A 41 1.78 -6.33 8.05
CA MET A 41 0.94 -6.24 6.87
C MET A 41 1.53 -7.05 5.70
N ARG A 42 0.66 -7.75 4.97
CA ARG A 42 1.05 -8.45 3.75
C ARG A 42 1.57 -7.45 2.71
N ARG A 43 2.72 -7.76 2.11
CA ARG A 43 3.29 -6.95 1.03
C ARG A 43 2.50 -7.06 -0.27
N LEU A 44 2.47 -5.95 -1.01
CA LEU A 44 1.87 -5.80 -2.34
C LEU A 44 2.98 -5.71 -3.37
N ASP A 45 2.83 -6.44 -4.48
CA ASP A 45 3.82 -6.47 -5.57
C ASP A 45 3.91 -5.13 -6.29
N GLY A 46 5.11 -4.76 -6.74
CA GLY A 46 5.36 -3.50 -7.45
C GLY A 46 5.29 -2.23 -6.58
N VAL A 47 5.04 -2.36 -5.27
CA VAL A 47 4.98 -1.25 -4.31
C VAL A 47 6.26 -1.18 -3.50
N THR A 48 6.73 0.05 -3.23
CA THR A 48 7.78 0.27 -2.22
C THR A 48 7.16 0.32 -0.83
N HIS A 49 7.53 -0.60 0.05
CA HIS A 49 7.00 -0.69 1.42
C HIS A 49 7.88 0.05 2.41
N HIS A 50 7.24 0.83 3.28
CA HIS A 50 7.83 1.50 4.43
C HIS A 50 7.11 1.00 5.68
N ASP A 51 7.88 0.61 6.68
CA ASP A 51 7.33 0.10 7.93
C ASP A 51 7.18 1.24 8.95
N TRP A 52 6.10 1.24 9.72
CA TRP A 52 5.95 2.14 10.88
C TRP A 52 5.44 1.40 12.12
N ALA A 53 5.68 2.00 13.29
CA ALA A 53 5.10 1.58 14.55
C ALA A 53 4.80 2.83 15.39
N ILE A 54 3.56 2.96 15.90
CA ILE A 54 3.24 3.92 16.96
C ILE A 54 3.71 3.27 18.26
N ARG A 55 4.57 3.96 19.00
CA ARG A 55 5.18 3.51 20.25
C ARG A 55 4.77 4.45 21.38
#